data_AF-A0A959RJ98-F1
#
_entry.id   AF-A0A959RJ98-F1
#
_cell.length_a   1.000
_cell.length_b   1.000
_cell.length_c   1.000
_cell.angle_alpha   90.00
_cell.angle_beta   90.00
_cell.angle_gamma   90.00
#
_symmetry.space_group_name_H-M   'P 1'
#
loop_
_entity.id
_entity.type
_entity.pdbx_description
1 polymer ?
#
loop_
_entity_poly.entity_id
_entity_poly.type
_entity_poly.pdbx_seq_one_letter_code
_entity_poly.pdbx_strand_id
1 'polypeptide(L)'
;SGINRQIFNTPIDLFIEDFLYKKFPELRPYQFISLNNLIREGSKAVTDKKIVELSPKEILSKSKIYNLISALQFRDLCGVDLIPEFKANNSELKTAQKLYNEFAELKDKRQPGEEYDLVQKWADVLKLSDNFELVSETEYRNRTDTGIMLDSISKDPFELKNEDPEKIKETEKFLKSQKSMGTNMAVIMYMTEALRYFENMEKISIRDIAFEIALLGAHGLHPDRKYKLNSISGKEFSGYQILAYYYVSWKLAIPEKLAELKLPYDNEYELAEKLFKNDAR
;
A
#
# COMPACT_ATOMS: atom_id res chain seq x y z
N SER A 1 10.68 5.72 -0.11
CA SER A 1 11.94 5.61 0.67
C SER A 1 12.95 4.79 -0.14
N GLY A 2 14.25 4.86 0.16
CA GLY A 2 15.26 4.02 -0.53
C GLY A 2 15.05 2.52 -0.32
N ILE A 3 14.60 2.12 0.89
CA ILE A 3 14.33 0.72 1.22
C ILE A 3 13.15 0.14 0.41
N ASN A 4 12.08 0.90 0.17
CA ASN A 4 10.95 0.41 -0.63
C ASN A 4 11.35 0.10 -2.08
N ARG A 5 12.30 0.87 -2.65
CA ARG A 5 12.86 0.54 -3.97
C ARG A 5 13.64 -0.76 -3.95
N GLN A 6 14.42 -1.02 -2.89
CA GLN A 6 15.15 -2.29 -2.76
C GLN A 6 14.21 -3.48 -2.59
N ILE A 7 13.13 -3.33 -1.79
CA ILE A 7 12.12 -4.37 -1.61
C ILE A 7 11.51 -4.78 -2.96
N PHE A 8 11.09 -3.79 -3.74
CA PHE A 8 10.43 -4.03 -5.03
C PHE A 8 11.41 -4.53 -6.11
N ASN A 9 12.56 -3.86 -6.26
CA ASN A 9 13.46 -4.13 -7.37
C ASN A 9 14.27 -5.41 -7.19
N THR A 10 14.77 -5.71 -5.98
CA THR A 10 15.79 -6.76 -5.82
C THR A 10 15.33 -8.11 -6.36
N PRO A 11 14.14 -8.65 -6.02
CA PRO A 11 13.70 -9.93 -6.58
C PRO A 11 13.60 -9.90 -8.10
N ILE A 12 13.07 -8.81 -8.67
CA ILE A 12 12.85 -8.63 -10.11
C ILE A 12 14.20 -8.57 -10.84
N ASP A 13 15.14 -7.76 -10.34
CA ASP A 13 16.47 -7.60 -10.89
C ASP A 13 17.19 -8.95 -10.94
N LEU A 14 17.06 -9.81 -9.92
CA LEU A 14 17.67 -11.15 -9.96
C LEU A 14 17.18 -11.97 -11.17
N PHE A 15 15.88 -11.97 -11.46
CA PHE A 15 15.35 -12.69 -12.61
C PHE A 15 15.81 -12.07 -13.94
N ILE A 16 15.84 -10.74 -14.03
CA ILE A 16 16.30 -10.03 -15.22
C ILE A 16 17.77 -10.38 -15.49
N GLU A 17 18.62 -10.29 -14.48
CA GLU A 17 20.06 -10.50 -14.63
C GLU A 17 20.40 -11.97 -14.94
N ASP A 18 19.71 -12.94 -14.32
CA ASP A 18 19.85 -14.36 -14.66
C ASP A 18 19.38 -14.63 -16.10
N PHE A 19 18.27 -14.02 -16.51
CA PHE A 19 17.77 -14.12 -17.88
C PHE A 19 18.75 -13.54 -18.90
N LEU A 20 19.23 -12.31 -18.68
CA LEU A 20 20.19 -11.64 -19.55
C LEU A 20 21.47 -12.46 -19.68
N TYR A 21 22.01 -12.95 -18.56
CA TYR A 21 23.23 -13.73 -18.53
C TYR A 21 23.11 -15.05 -19.33
N LYS A 22 21.95 -15.72 -19.21
CA LYS A 22 21.67 -16.98 -19.92
C LYS A 22 21.38 -16.77 -21.40
N LYS A 23 20.63 -15.73 -21.77
CA LYS A 23 20.13 -15.54 -23.14
C LYS A 23 21.04 -14.73 -24.06
N PHE A 24 21.86 -13.84 -23.52
CA PHE A 24 22.69 -12.93 -24.31
C PHE A 24 24.17 -12.98 -23.88
N PRO A 25 24.90 -14.07 -24.22
CA PRO A 25 26.31 -14.22 -23.83
C PRO A 25 27.22 -13.07 -24.25
N GLU A 26 26.92 -12.42 -25.38
CA GLU A 26 27.63 -11.27 -25.91
C GLU A 26 27.54 -10.01 -25.03
N LEU A 27 26.50 -9.91 -24.19
CA LEU A 27 26.31 -8.79 -23.27
C LEU A 27 27.00 -8.98 -21.92
N ARG A 28 27.51 -10.18 -21.61
CA ARG A 28 28.11 -10.50 -20.31
C ARG A 28 29.24 -9.55 -19.87
N PRO A 29 30.15 -9.07 -20.75
CA PRO A 29 31.17 -8.10 -20.33
C PRO A 29 30.55 -6.79 -19.83
N TYR A 30 29.50 -6.31 -20.48
CA TYR A 30 28.79 -5.09 -20.09
C TYR A 30 27.98 -5.30 -18.82
N GLN A 31 27.28 -6.44 -18.73
CA GLN A 31 26.54 -6.86 -17.54
C GLN A 31 27.47 -6.93 -16.32
N PHE A 32 28.66 -7.54 -16.47
CA PHE A 32 29.66 -7.62 -15.42
C PHE A 32 30.06 -6.24 -14.89
N ILE A 33 30.39 -5.30 -15.79
CA ILE A 33 30.81 -3.95 -15.40
C ILE A 33 29.68 -3.23 -14.66
N SER A 34 28.45 -3.34 -15.17
CA SER A 34 27.25 -2.75 -14.56
C SER A 34 27.03 -3.28 -13.15
N LEU A 35 26.97 -4.61 -12.99
CA LEU A 35 26.72 -5.27 -11.70
C LEU A 35 27.85 -5.01 -10.70
N ASN A 36 29.11 -5.07 -11.14
CA ASN A 36 30.24 -4.77 -10.27
C ASN A 36 30.16 -3.33 -9.72
N ASN A 37 29.77 -2.35 -10.54
CA ASN A 37 29.62 -0.98 -10.08
C ASN A 37 28.47 -0.85 -9.07
N LEU A 38 27.30 -1.43 -9.38
CA LEU A 38 26.14 -1.41 -8.49
C LEU A 38 26.41 -2.05 -7.13
N ILE A 39 27.10 -3.20 -7.10
CA ILE A 39 27.42 -3.91 -5.85
C ILE A 39 28.40 -3.10 -5.01
N ARG A 40 29.39 -2.45 -5.64
CA ARG A 40 30.35 -1.59 -4.94
C ARG A 40 29.71 -0.33 -4.38
N GLU A 41 28.78 0.27 -5.11
CA GLU A 41 27.97 1.37 -4.60
C GLU A 41 27.07 0.93 -3.43
N GLY A 42 26.40 -0.21 -3.56
CA GLY A 42 25.61 -0.82 -2.49
C GLY A 42 26.43 -1.12 -1.24
N SER A 43 27.67 -1.61 -1.41
CA SER A 43 28.61 -1.84 -0.30
C SER A 43 28.98 -0.53 0.41
N LYS A 44 29.32 0.52 -0.33
CA LYS A 44 29.58 1.85 0.24
C LYS A 44 28.36 2.39 0.98
N ALA A 45 27.16 2.23 0.43
CA ALA A 45 25.92 2.72 1.02
C ALA A 45 25.61 2.12 2.39
N VAL A 46 26.20 0.97 2.75
CA VAL A 46 25.95 0.29 4.03
C VAL A 46 27.19 0.17 4.93
N THR A 47 28.35 0.68 4.47
CA THR A 47 29.61 0.63 5.21
C THR A 47 30.29 1.99 5.40
N ASP A 48 29.89 3.03 4.66
CA ASP A 48 30.40 4.38 4.84
C ASP A 48 30.08 4.90 6.25
N LYS A 49 31.09 5.43 6.94
CA LYS A 49 30.96 5.85 8.35
C LYS A 49 29.87 6.91 8.54
N LYS A 50 29.76 7.88 7.64
CA LYS A 50 28.76 8.95 7.74
C LYS A 50 27.36 8.37 7.60
N ILE A 51 27.18 7.42 6.67
CA ILE A 51 25.87 6.79 6.46
C ILE A 51 25.49 5.91 7.65
N VAL A 52 26.43 5.13 8.17
CA VAL A 52 26.22 4.26 9.33
C VAL A 52 25.81 5.05 10.58
N GLU A 53 26.40 6.23 10.79
CA GLU A 53 26.09 7.10 11.93
C GLU A 53 24.72 7.78 11.81
N LEU A 54 24.30 8.14 10.60
CA LEU A 54 23.05 8.88 10.34
C LEU A 54 21.83 7.96 10.11
N SER A 55 22.04 6.67 9.86
CA SER A 55 20.96 5.74 9.50
C SER A 55 20.42 4.94 10.70
N PRO A 56 19.09 4.72 10.78
CA PRO A 56 18.53 3.78 11.73
C PRO A 56 19.11 2.38 11.53
N LYS A 57 19.62 1.75 12.60
CA LYS A 57 20.32 0.46 12.56
C LYS A 57 19.51 -0.64 11.88
N GLU A 58 18.21 -0.69 12.13
CA GLU A 58 17.31 -1.68 11.52
C GLU A 58 17.20 -1.52 10.01
N ILE A 59 17.04 -0.29 9.52
CA ILE A 59 16.94 0.00 8.08
C ILE A 59 18.27 -0.29 7.39
N LEU A 60 19.38 0.08 8.02
CA LEU A 60 20.73 -0.17 7.49
C LEU A 60 21.00 -1.67 7.37
N SER A 61 20.62 -2.46 8.39
CA SER A 61 20.78 -3.92 8.36
C SER A 61 19.94 -4.56 7.26
N LYS A 62 18.68 -4.16 7.10
CA LYS A 62 17.80 -4.67 6.04
C LYS A 62 18.30 -4.28 4.64
N SER A 63 18.77 -3.05 4.47
CA SER A 63 19.38 -2.59 3.22
C SER A 63 20.65 -3.38 2.87
N LYS A 64 21.48 -3.70 3.87
CA LYS A 64 22.65 -4.56 3.69
C LYS A 64 22.27 -5.96 3.25
N ILE A 65 21.21 -6.55 3.83
CA ILE A 65 20.70 -7.87 3.41
C ILE A 65 20.31 -7.85 1.93
N TYR A 66 19.57 -6.85 1.47
CA TYR A 66 19.23 -6.74 0.04
C TYR A 66 20.46 -6.63 -0.87
N ASN A 67 21.44 -5.80 -0.52
CA ASN A 67 22.66 -5.69 -1.32
C ASN A 67 23.51 -6.99 -1.31
N LEU A 68 23.51 -7.74 -0.20
CA LEU A 68 24.17 -9.05 -0.11
C LEU A 68 23.54 -10.08 -1.06
N ILE A 69 22.22 -10.02 -1.28
CA ILE A 69 21.53 -10.90 -2.23
C ILE A 69 22.05 -10.65 -3.65
N SER A 70 22.21 -9.39 -4.08
CA SER A 70 22.81 -9.05 -5.36
C SER A 70 24.28 -9.52 -5.46
N ALA A 71 25.04 -9.41 -4.37
CA ALA A 71 26.43 -9.87 -4.31
C ALA A 71 26.54 -11.41 -4.42
N LEU A 72 25.61 -12.15 -3.82
CA LEU A 72 25.51 -13.61 -3.95
C LEU A 72 25.24 -14.01 -5.41
N GLN A 73 24.30 -13.35 -6.08
CA GLN A 73 24.02 -13.61 -7.49
C GLN A 73 25.24 -13.31 -8.36
N PHE A 74 25.90 -12.17 -8.14
CA PHE A 74 27.06 -11.79 -8.92
C PHE A 74 28.22 -12.77 -8.77
N ARG A 75 28.45 -13.28 -7.56
CA ARG A 75 29.41 -14.37 -7.35
C ARG A 75 29.04 -15.61 -8.17
N ASP A 76 27.77 -15.98 -8.19
CA ASP A 76 27.31 -17.18 -8.90
C ASP A 76 27.33 -17.00 -10.44
N LEU A 77 27.03 -15.81 -10.96
CA LEU A 77 27.06 -15.51 -12.40
C LEU A 77 28.49 -15.25 -12.91
N CYS A 78 29.31 -14.55 -12.14
CA CYS A 78 30.59 -14.02 -12.62
C CYS A 78 31.82 -14.64 -11.95
N GLY A 79 31.64 -15.43 -10.89
CA GLY A 79 32.73 -16.08 -10.14
C GLY A 79 33.54 -15.14 -9.23
N VAL A 80 33.12 -13.88 -9.08
CA VAL A 80 33.82 -12.87 -8.27
C VAL A 80 33.11 -12.67 -6.94
N ASP A 81 33.81 -12.89 -5.83
CA ASP A 81 33.25 -12.74 -4.49
C ASP A 81 33.46 -11.32 -3.93
N LEU A 82 32.38 -10.55 -3.87
CA LEU A 82 32.34 -9.21 -3.27
C LEU A 82 31.62 -9.18 -1.91
N ILE A 83 31.15 -10.33 -1.41
CA ILE A 83 30.43 -10.44 -0.13
C ILE A 83 31.25 -9.88 1.05
N PRO A 84 32.57 -10.10 1.17
CA PRO A 84 33.37 -9.55 2.26
C PRO A 84 33.36 -8.02 2.35
N GLU A 85 33.11 -7.32 1.25
CA GLU A 85 33.11 -5.85 1.22
C GLU A 85 32.01 -5.24 2.10
N PHE A 86 30.91 -5.97 2.32
CA PHE A 86 29.73 -5.50 3.07
C PHE A 86 29.89 -5.51 4.59
N LYS A 87 30.95 -6.15 5.13
CA LYS A 87 31.19 -6.30 6.57
C LYS A 87 29.93 -6.76 7.31
N ALA A 88 29.26 -7.76 6.74
CA ALA A 88 28.02 -8.30 7.28
C ALA A 88 28.29 -9.18 8.49
N ASN A 89 27.36 -9.18 9.44
CA ASN A 89 27.40 -10.16 10.53
C ASN A 89 26.81 -11.52 10.06
N ASN A 90 27.03 -12.57 10.86
CA ASN A 90 26.57 -13.92 10.52
C ASN A 90 25.06 -14.02 10.35
N SER A 91 24.26 -13.22 11.05
CA SER A 91 22.80 -13.24 10.91
C SER A 91 22.37 -12.61 9.57
N GLU A 92 22.94 -11.45 9.22
CA GLU A 92 22.67 -10.76 7.95
C GLU A 92 23.00 -11.66 6.76
N LEU A 93 24.18 -12.30 6.79
CA LEU A 93 24.62 -13.20 5.72
C LEU A 93 23.74 -14.44 5.61
N LYS A 94 23.36 -15.06 6.73
CA LYS A 94 22.44 -16.22 6.74
C LYS A 94 21.08 -15.85 6.16
N THR A 95 20.54 -14.69 6.51
CA THR A 95 19.26 -14.22 5.97
C THR A 95 19.37 -13.96 4.47
N ALA A 96 20.41 -13.26 4.01
CA ALA A 96 20.63 -13.02 2.58
C ALA A 96 20.74 -14.33 1.79
N GLN A 97 21.50 -15.32 2.31
CA GLN A 97 21.63 -16.63 1.69
C GLN A 97 20.30 -17.37 1.63
N LYS A 98 19.49 -17.32 2.70
CA LYS A 98 18.16 -17.91 2.70
C LYS A 98 17.29 -17.33 1.59
N LEU A 99 17.20 -16.01 1.50
CA LEU A 99 16.38 -15.34 0.50
C LEU A 99 16.87 -15.62 -0.92
N TYR A 100 18.19 -15.60 -1.14
CA TYR A 100 18.78 -15.93 -2.44
C TYR A 100 18.53 -17.40 -2.84
N ASN A 101 18.56 -18.35 -1.90
CA ASN A 101 18.23 -19.75 -2.19
C ASN A 101 16.77 -19.91 -2.64
N GLU A 102 15.83 -19.13 -2.07
CA GLU A 102 14.43 -19.15 -2.52
C GLU A 102 14.32 -18.70 -3.99
N PHE A 103 15.05 -17.66 -4.39
CA PHE A 103 15.16 -17.28 -5.81
C PHE A 103 15.76 -18.41 -6.65
N ALA A 104 16.86 -19.03 -6.19
CA ALA A 104 17.55 -20.08 -6.92
C ALA A 104 16.68 -21.33 -7.18
N GLU A 105 15.75 -21.64 -6.28
CA GLU A 105 14.78 -22.74 -6.43
C GLU A 105 13.70 -22.44 -7.49
N LEU A 106 13.37 -21.16 -7.69
CA LEU A 106 12.28 -20.71 -8.57
C LEU A 106 12.75 -20.29 -9.97
N LYS A 107 13.99 -19.82 -10.12
CA LYS A 107 14.49 -19.22 -11.37
C LYS A 107 14.32 -20.07 -12.63
N ASP A 108 14.36 -21.39 -12.51
CA ASP A 108 14.25 -22.32 -13.65
C ASP A 108 12.83 -22.88 -13.86
N LYS A 109 11.89 -22.66 -12.93
CA LYS A 109 10.52 -23.20 -12.95
C LYS A 109 9.44 -22.13 -13.10
N ARG A 110 9.84 -20.88 -13.27
CA ARG A 110 9.00 -19.70 -13.10
C ARG A 110 7.78 -19.68 -14.03
N GLN A 111 6.62 -19.33 -13.45
CA GLN A 111 5.48 -18.78 -14.18
C GLN A 111 5.46 -17.24 -14.07
N PRO A 112 4.97 -16.50 -15.09
CA PRO A 112 4.82 -15.05 -15.00
C PRO A 112 3.99 -14.65 -13.77
N GLY A 113 4.52 -13.76 -12.92
CA GLY A 113 3.85 -13.26 -11.72
C GLY A 113 4.45 -13.76 -10.39
N GLU A 114 5.16 -14.90 -10.39
CA GLU A 114 5.76 -15.47 -9.17
C GLU A 114 6.89 -14.59 -8.57
N GLU A 115 7.44 -13.65 -9.35
CA GLU A 115 8.39 -12.65 -8.88
C GLU A 115 7.79 -11.71 -7.82
N TYR A 116 6.48 -11.43 -7.90
CA TYR A 116 5.80 -10.56 -6.94
C TYR A 116 5.55 -11.25 -5.60
N ASP A 117 5.41 -12.58 -5.60
CA ASP A 117 5.33 -13.36 -4.36
C ASP A 117 6.63 -13.24 -3.56
N LEU A 118 7.79 -13.18 -4.23
CA LEU A 118 9.07 -12.96 -3.57
C LEU A 118 9.17 -11.56 -2.97
N VAL A 119 8.61 -10.54 -3.63
CA VAL A 119 8.57 -9.16 -3.08
C VAL A 119 7.87 -9.14 -1.73
N GLN A 120 6.66 -9.72 -1.65
CA GLN A 120 5.88 -9.76 -0.41
C GLN A 120 6.55 -10.64 0.65
N LYS A 121 6.95 -11.86 0.28
CA LYS A 121 7.55 -12.82 1.21
C LYS A 121 8.85 -12.32 1.81
N TRP A 122 9.71 -11.66 1.02
CA TRP A 122 10.97 -11.12 1.52
C TRP A 122 10.73 -9.92 2.45
N ALA A 123 9.74 -9.09 2.13
CA ALA A 123 9.31 -8.04 3.03
C ALA A 123 8.81 -8.59 4.37
N ASP A 124 8.02 -9.67 4.38
CA ASP A 124 7.54 -10.31 5.61
C ASP A 124 8.70 -10.84 6.46
N VAL A 125 9.65 -11.54 5.83
CA VAL A 125 10.86 -12.06 6.51
C VAL A 125 11.67 -10.92 7.13
N LEU A 126 11.75 -9.78 6.46
CA LEU A 126 12.48 -8.60 6.93
C LEU A 126 11.63 -7.65 7.78
N LYS A 127 10.36 -7.99 8.05
CA LYS A 127 9.40 -7.15 8.77
C LYS A 127 9.34 -5.74 8.16
N LEU A 128 9.11 -5.68 6.86
CA LEU A 128 9.01 -4.44 6.07
C LEU A 128 7.65 -4.27 5.41
N SER A 129 6.76 -5.24 5.54
CA SER A 129 5.45 -5.29 4.89
C SER A 129 4.56 -4.10 5.26
N ASP A 130 4.68 -3.57 6.48
CA ASP A 130 3.94 -2.38 6.91
C ASP A 130 4.32 -1.10 6.11
N ASN A 131 5.37 -1.13 5.29
CA ASN A 131 5.88 0.03 4.55
C ASN A 131 5.37 0.16 3.11
N PHE A 132 4.63 -0.83 2.58
CA PHE A 132 4.07 -0.80 1.23
C PHE A 132 2.87 -1.74 1.11
N GLU A 133 2.13 -1.58 0.01
CA GLU A 133 1.00 -2.43 -0.34
C GLU A 133 1.12 -2.77 -1.83
N LEU A 134 0.85 -4.02 -2.21
CA LEU A 134 0.82 -4.42 -3.61
C LEU A 134 -0.52 -4.03 -4.23
N VAL A 135 -0.47 -3.45 -5.42
CA VAL A 135 -1.63 -2.94 -6.14
C VAL A 135 -1.59 -3.54 -7.53
N SER A 136 -2.72 -4.03 -8.04
CA SER A 136 -2.76 -4.60 -9.39
C SER A 136 -2.44 -3.53 -10.45
N GLU A 137 -1.78 -3.91 -11.55
CA GLU A 137 -1.43 -2.95 -12.61
C GLU A 137 -2.67 -2.32 -13.25
N THR A 138 -3.75 -3.09 -13.39
CA THR A 138 -5.05 -2.60 -13.87
C THR A 138 -5.60 -1.53 -12.93
N GLU A 139 -5.54 -1.75 -11.63
CA GLU A 139 -5.95 -0.78 -10.62
C GLU A 139 -5.02 0.45 -10.62
N TYR A 140 -3.71 0.29 -10.77
CA TYR A 140 -2.76 1.41 -10.90
C TYR A 140 -3.00 2.27 -12.15
N ARG A 141 -3.31 1.65 -13.29
CA ARG A 141 -3.64 2.36 -14.55
C ARG A 141 -4.98 3.08 -14.44
N ASN A 142 -5.98 2.45 -13.83
CA ASN A 142 -7.24 3.11 -13.52
C ASN A 142 -7.07 4.28 -12.53
N ARG A 143 -6.11 4.18 -11.59
CA ARG A 143 -5.77 5.25 -10.63
C ARG A 143 -5.10 6.48 -11.29
N THR A 144 -4.39 6.31 -12.39
CA THR A 144 -3.60 7.40 -13.01
C THR A 144 -4.37 8.17 -14.08
N ASP A 145 -5.40 7.58 -14.67
CA ASP A 145 -6.28 8.24 -15.63
C ASP A 145 -7.56 8.72 -14.94
N THR A 146 -7.56 10.00 -14.51
CA THR A 146 -8.69 10.63 -13.80
C THR A 146 -10.01 10.54 -14.55
N GLY A 147 -10.00 10.53 -15.89
CA GLY A 147 -11.21 10.40 -16.72
C GLY A 147 -11.82 9.00 -16.65
N ILE A 148 -10.98 7.96 -16.69
CA ILE A 148 -11.41 6.56 -16.57
C ILE A 148 -11.85 6.26 -15.13
N MET A 149 -11.16 6.81 -14.14
CA MET A 149 -11.51 6.65 -12.72
C MET A 149 -12.86 7.27 -12.37
N LEU A 150 -13.15 8.48 -12.90
CA LEU A 150 -14.45 9.15 -12.73
C LEU A 150 -15.59 8.37 -13.40
N ASP A 151 -15.35 7.82 -14.60
CA ASP A 151 -16.33 7.02 -15.32
C ASP A 151 -16.56 5.65 -14.64
N SER A 152 -15.51 5.02 -14.10
CA SER A 152 -15.64 3.77 -13.33
C SER A 152 -16.35 3.99 -12.00
N ILE A 153 -16.04 5.06 -11.26
CA ILE A 153 -16.75 5.41 -10.01
C ILE A 153 -18.19 5.81 -10.30
N SER A 154 -18.46 6.51 -11.41
CA SER A 154 -19.84 6.83 -11.78
C SER A 154 -20.65 5.59 -12.14
N LYS A 155 -20.02 4.55 -12.69
CA LYS A 155 -20.69 3.31 -13.13
C LYS A 155 -20.77 2.24 -12.05
N ASP A 156 -19.77 2.17 -11.18
CA ASP A 156 -19.67 1.25 -10.05
C ASP A 156 -18.95 1.95 -8.87
N PRO A 157 -19.66 2.81 -8.12
CA PRO A 157 -19.06 3.60 -7.04
C PRO A 157 -18.52 2.76 -5.87
N PHE A 158 -18.85 1.47 -5.85
CA PHE A 158 -18.65 0.56 -4.74
C PHE A 158 -17.68 -0.59 -5.07
N GLU A 159 -17.09 -0.60 -6.27
CA GLU A 159 -16.16 -1.64 -6.76
C GLU A 159 -16.68 -3.09 -6.62
N LEU A 160 -17.99 -3.31 -6.74
CA LEU A 160 -18.61 -4.62 -6.47
C LEU A 160 -18.17 -5.74 -7.44
N LYS A 161 -17.49 -5.39 -8.54
CA LYS A 161 -17.07 -6.33 -9.59
C LYS A 161 -15.66 -6.90 -9.41
N ASN A 162 -14.82 -6.31 -8.55
CA ASN A 162 -13.43 -6.75 -8.33
C ASN A 162 -13.13 -6.81 -6.81
N GLU A 163 -13.81 -7.70 -6.09
CA GLU A 163 -13.58 -7.86 -4.64
C GLU A 163 -12.31 -8.70 -4.39
N ASP A 164 -11.24 -8.06 -3.94
CA ASP A 164 -10.02 -8.70 -3.44
C ASP A 164 -10.33 -9.51 -2.15
N PRO A 165 -9.93 -10.79 -2.07
CA PRO A 165 -10.08 -11.62 -0.86
C PRO A 165 -9.55 -10.98 0.44
N GLU A 166 -8.52 -10.15 0.38
CA GLU A 166 -7.99 -9.44 1.55
C GLU A 166 -8.91 -8.30 1.99
N LYS A 167 -9.41 -7.49 1.05
CA LYS A 167 -10.39 -6.42 1.32
C LYS A 167 -11.66 -6.98 1.96
N ILE A 168 -12.11 -8.17 1.53
CA ILE A 168 -13.26 -8.87 2.14
C ILE A 168 -12.98 -9.20 3.62
N LYS A 169 -11.81 -9.77 3.94
CA LYS A 169 -11.45 -10.12 5.33
C LYS A 169 -11.38 -8.89 6.23
N GLU A 170 -10.83 -7.79 5.74
CA GLU A 170 -10.75 -6.54 6.49
C GLU A 170 -12.13 -5.94 6.74
N THR A 171 -12.98 -5.93 5.71
CA THR A 171 -14.37 -5.48 5.83
C THR A 171 -15.13 -6.33 6.86
N GLU A 172 -14.97 -7.66 6.84
CA GLU A 172 -15.57 -8.53 7.84
C GLU A 172 -15.06 -8.26 9.26
N LYS A 173 -13.75 -8.03 9.42
CA LYS A 173 -13.13 -7.70 10.71
C LYS A 173 -13.67 -6.38 11.26
N PHE A 174 -13.80 -5.38 10.39
CA PHE A 174 -14.42 -4.10 10.72
C PHE A 174 -15.87 -4.28 11.16
N LEU A 175 -16.70 -4.97 10.37
CA LEU A 175 -18.11 -5.21 10.70
C LEU A 175 -18.28 -5.99 12.01
N LYS A 176 -17.44 -7.00 12.27
CA LYS A 176 -17.43 -7.74 13.55
C LYS A 176 -17.09 -6.82 14.73
N SER A 177 -16.09 -5.95 14.57
CA SER A 177 -15.70 -4.99 15.61
C SER A 177 -16.84 -4.00 15.93
N GLN A 178 -17.54 -3.48 14.91
CA GLN A 178 -18.68 -2.58 15.09
C GLN A 178 -19.83 -3.29 15.82
N LYS A 179 -20.16 -4.52 15.41
CA LYS A 179 -21.20 -5.32 16.09
C LYS A 179 -20.90 -5.55 17.56
N SER A 180 -19.63 -5.73 17.94
CA SER A 180 -19.23 -5.89 19.35
C SER A 180 -19.27 -4.59 20.17
N MET A 181 -19.06 -3.43 19.53
CA MET A 181 -19.07 -2.13 20.19
C MET A 181 -20.49 -1.56 20.40
N GLY A 182 -21.46 -1.98 19.59
CA GLY A 182 -22.81 -1.42 19.63
C GLY A 182 -22.84 0.02 19.08
N THR A 183 -23.82 0.81 19.52
CA THR A 183 -24.02 2.19 19.03
C THR A 183 -22.83 3.09 19.39
N ASN A 184 -22.15 3.62 18.38
CA ASN A 184 -20.93 4.40 18.59
C ASN A 184 -21.21 5.91 18.72
N MET A 185 -21.09 6.44 19.94
CA MET A 185 -21.33 7.87 20.22
C MET A 185 -20.42 8.82 19.43
N ALA A 186 -19.17 8.45 19.17
CA ALA A 186 -18.26 9.28 18.38
C ALA A 186 -18.75 9.40 16.93
N VAL A 187 -19.22 8.29 16.35
CA VAL A 187 -19.80 8.27 14.99
C VAL A 187 -21.06 9.13 14.93
N ILE A 188 -21.94 9.06 15.93
CA ILE A 188 -23.13 9.94 16.01
C ILE A 188 -22.73 11.42 15.99
N MET A 189 -21.73 11.81 16.79
CA MET A 189 -21.25 13.19 16.82
C MET A 189 -20.67 13.62 15.47
N TYR A 190 -19.90 12.75 14.80
CA TYR A 190 -19.36 13.03 13.47
C TYR A 190 -20.45 13.14 12.40
N MET A 191 -21.50 12.31 12.47
CA MET A 191 -22.65 12.42 11.57
C MET A 191 -23.46 13.68 11.81
N THR A 192 -23.63 14.08 13.08
CA THR A 192 -24.29 15.33 13.45
C THR A 192 -23.50 16.53 12.89
N GLU A 193 -22.18 16.48 13.00
CA GLU A 193 -21.29 17.48 12.40
C GLU A 193 -21.42 17.51 10.86
N ALA A 194 -21.46 16.35 10.21
CA ALA A 194 -21.64 16.24 8.76
C ALA A 194 -23.00 16.81 8.31
N LEU A 195 -24.08 16.51 9.02
CA LEU A 195 -25.42 17.05 8.75
C LEU A 195 -25.42 18.58 8.81
N ARG A 196 -24.80 19.18 9.83
CA ARG A 196 -24.64 20.64 9.92
C ARG A 196 -23.84 21.21 8.77
N TYR A 197 -22.75 20.54 8.39
CA TYR A 197 -21.91 20.98 7.28
C TYR A 197 -22.68 21.01 5.96
N PHE A 198 -23.55 20.02 5.72
CA PHE A 198 -24.30 19.90 4.47
C PHE A 198 -25.64 20.66 4.46
N GLU A 199 -26.12 21.20 5.59
CA GLU A 199 -27.46 21.79 5.74
C GLU A 199 -27.81 22.84 4.67
N ASN A 200 -26.85 23.70 4.32
CA ASN A 200 -27.03 24.79 3.38
C ASN A 200 -26.34 24.55 2.03
N MET A 201 -25.93 23.31 1.75
CA MET A 201 -25.29 22.94 0.49
C MET A 201 -26.30 22.41 -0.52
N GLU A 202 -26.09 22.73 -1.79
CA GLU A 202 -26.87 22.12 -2.87
C GLU A 202 -26.57 20.63 -2.99
N LYS A 203 -27.60 19.85 -3.35
CA LYS A 203 -27.50 18.39 -3.51
C LYS A 203 -26.38 17.96 -4.46
N ILE A 204 -26.10 18.76 -5.49
CA ILE A 204 -25.01 18.52 -6.45
C ILE A 204 -23.64 18.64 -5.76
N SER A 205 -23.42 19.67 -4.95
CA SER A 205 -22.17 19.85 -4.20
C SER A 205 -21.96 18.75 -3.16
N ILE A 206 -23.02 18.32 -2.48
CA ILE A 206 -22.96 17.19 -1.54
C ILE A 206 -22.59 15.90 -2.29
N ARG A 207 -23.14 15.71 -3.49
CA ARG A 207 -22.82 14.58 -4.37
C ARG A 207 -21.35 14.58 -4.79
N ASP A 208 -20.81 15.75 -5.15
CA ASP A 208 -19.42 15.86 -5.57
C ASP A 208 -18.46 15.54 -4.40
N ILE A 209 -18.80 15.96 -3.18
CA ILE A 209 -18.09 15.56 -1.95
C ILE A 209 -18.23 14.05 -1.71
N ALA A 210 -19.42 13.48 -1.90
CA ALA A 210 -19.65 12.04 -1.76
C ALA A 210 -18.76 11.23 -2.72
N PHE A 211 -18.63 11.70 -3.97
CA PHE A 211 -17.74 11.09 -4.95
C PHE A 211 -16.26 11.34 -4.67
N GLU A 212 -15.88 12.50 -4.14
CA GLU A 212 -14.51 12.74 -3.69
C GLU A 212 -14.12 11.78 -2.56
N ILE A 213 -15.01 11.55 -1.60
CA ILE A 213 -14.77 10.58 -0.53
C ILE A 213 -14.75 9.15 -1.09
N ALA A 214 -15.61 8.81 -2.05
CA ALA A 214 -15.56 7.53 -2.74
C ALA A 214 -14.23 7.33 -3.48
N LEU A 215 -13.74 8.37 -4.15
CA LEU A 215 -12.44 8.40 -4.83
C LEU A 215 -11.29 8.19 -3.85
N LEU A 216 -11.35 8.87 -2.71
CA LEU A 216 -10.38 8.72 -1.61
C LEU A 216 -10.44 7.32 -1.00
N GLY A 217 -11.63 6.72 -0.94
CA GLY A 217 -11.94 5.45 -0.33
C GLY A 217 -11.99 4.25 -1.27
N ALA A 218 -11.71 4.43 -2.57
CA ALA A 218 -11.69 3.35 -3.58
C ALA A 218 -10.77 2.19 -3.17
N HIS A 219 -9.74 2.48 -2.36
CA HIS A 219 -8.78 1.49 -1.87
C HIS A 219 -8.97 1.14 -0.39
N GLY A 220 -10.14 1.44 0.19
CA GLY A 220 -10.45 1.22 1.60
C GLY A 220 -10.19 2.44 2.48
N LEU A 221 -11.14 2.70 3.39
CA LEU A 221 -11.01 3.73 4.43
C LEU A 221 -10.77 3.03 5.77
N HIS A 222 -9.61 3.25 6.35
CA HIS A 222 -9.22 2.68 7.64
C HIS A 222 -9.52 3.66 8.77
N PRO A 223 -10.19 3.20 9.85
CA PRO A 223 -10.46 4.01 11.04
C PRO A 223 -9.24 4.70 11.66
N ASP A 224 -8.06 4.07 11.56
CA ASP A 224 -6.83 4.51 12.22
C ASP A 224 -5.99 5.50 11.38
N ARG A 225 -6.42 5.82 10.16
CA ARG A 225 -5.74 6.76 9.27
C ARG A 225 -6.40 8.13 9.28
N LYS A 226 -5.64 9.14 8.83
CA LYS A 226 -6.12 10.51 8.65
C LYS A 226 -6.33 10.83 7.18
N TYR A 227 -7.35 11.64 6.90
CA TYR A 227 -7.81 11.96 5.56
C TYR A 227 -7.97 13.47 5.38
N LYS A 228 -7.83 13.96 4.13
CA LYS A 228 -8.07 15.35 3.74
C LYS A 228 -8.93 15.34 2.47
N LEU A 229 -9.84 16.30 2.38
CA LEU A 229 -10.65 16.53 1.20
C LEU A 229 -10.28 17.89 0.61
N ASN A 230 -10.16 17.96 -0.71
CA ASN A 230 -9.95 19.20 -1.43
C ASN A 230 -11.18 20.10 -1.34
N SER A 231 -12.39 19.52 -1.40
CA SER A 231 -13.65 20.26 -1.26
C SER A 231 -13.88 20.80 0.16
N ILE A 232 -13.14 20.30 1.16
CA ILE A 232 -13.20 20.76 2.56
C ILE A 232 -11.79 21.14 3.02
N SER A 233 -11.29 22.26 2.50
CA SER A 233 -9.93 22.74 2.75
C SER A 233 -9.70 23.06 4.23
N GLY A 234 -8.52 22.70 4.75
CA GLY A 234 -8.09 23.05 6.11
C GLY A 234 -8.57 22.10 7.21
N LYS A 235 -9.30 21.03 6.87
CA LYS A 235 -9.75 20.01 7.82
C LYS A 235 -9.03 18.68 7.62
N GLU A 236 -8.59 18.08 8.73
CA GLU A 236 -8.14 16.69 8.80
C GLU A 236 -9.25 15.84 9.40
N PHE A 237 -9.58 14.73 8.75
CA PHE A 237 -10.60 13.78 9.18
C PHE A 237 -9.94 12.54 9.77
N SER A 238 -10.46 12.02 10.88
CA SER A 238 -10.15 10.65 11.31
C SER A 238 -10.88 9.64 10.42
N GLY A 239 -10.48 8.36 10.45
CA GLY A 239 -11.13 7.33 9.66
C GLY A 239 -12.63 7.15 9.98
N TYR A 240 -13.02 7.19 11.26
CA TYR A 240 -14.45 7.18 11.62
C TYR A 240 -15.18 8.45 11.17
N GLN A 241 -14.51 9.60 11.21
CA GLN A 241 -15.13 10.86 10.80
C GLN A 241 -15.34 10.91 9.28
N ILE A 242 -14.38 10.44 8.48
CA ILE A 242 -14.53 10.40 7.01
C ILE A 242 -15.62 9.39 6.61
N LEU A 243 -15.73 8.24 7.29
CA LEU A 243 -16.80 7.27 7.06
C LEU A 243 -18.19 7.82 7.43
N ALA A 244 -18.28 8.62 8.51
CA ALA A 244 -19.51 9.31 8.88
C ALA A 244 -19.92 10.34 7.82
N TYR A 245 -18.98 11.17 7.34
CA TYR A 245 -19.22 12.12 6.25
C TYR A 245 -19.60 11.39 4.96
N TYR A 246 -18.98 10.24 4.68
CA TYR A 246 -19.32 9.39 3.56
C TYR A 246 -20.78 8.94 3.64
N TYR A 247 -21.18 8.28 4.73
CA TYR A 247 -22.55 7.81 4.89
C TYR A 247 -23.58 8.95 4.79
N VAL A 248 -23.35 10.08 5.48
CA VAL A 248 -24.29 11.22 5.46
C VAL A 248 -24.39 11.85 4.07
N SER A 249 -23.27 12.06 3.38
CA SER A 249 -23.29 12.65 2.02
C SER A 249 -24.05 11.77 1.02
N TRP A 250 -23.86 10.44 1.07
CA TRP A 250 -24.63 9.50 0.26
C TRP A 250 -26.12 9.47 0.64
N LYS A 251 -26.45 9.52 1.93
CA LYS A 251 -27.84 9.57 2.38
C LYS A 251 -28.58 10.79 1.84
N LEU A 252 -27.91 11.96 1.82
CA LEU A 252 -28.50 13.22 1.37
C LEU A 252 -28.53 13.32 -0.17
N ALA A 253 -27.47 12.89 -0.85
CA ALA A 253 -27.31 13.09 -2.29
C ALA A 253 -27.75 11.91 -3.17
N ILE A 254 -27.58 10.66 -2.71
CA ILE A 254 -27.80 9.43 -3.50
C ILE A 254 -28.43 8.33 -2.61
N PRO A 255 -29.58 8.57 -1.96
CA PRO A 255 -30.15 7.64 -0.98
C PRO A 255 -30.48 6.26 -1.54
N GLU A 256 -30.87 6.18 -2.81
CA GLU A 256 -31.13 4.93 -3.55
C GLU A 256 -29.94 3.97 -3.60
N LYS A 257 -28.71 4.47 -3.41
CA LYS A 257 -27.47 3.70 -3.45
C LYS A 257 -26.84 3.47 -2.08
N LEU A 258 -27.42 4.04 -1.02
CA LEU A 258 -26.87 3.96 0.33
C LEU A 258 -26.65 2.52 0.82
N ALA A 259 -27.61 1.63 0.54
CA ALA A 259 -27.53 0.23 0.98
C ALA A 259 -26.32 -0.52 0.39
N GLU A 260 -25.80 -0.07 -0.75
CA GLU A 260 -24.65 -0.67 -1.42
C GLU A 260 -23.34 -0.38 -0.66
N LEU A 261 -23.31 0.65 0.20
CA LEU A 261 -22.16 0.96 1.06
C LEU A 261 -21.85 -0.12 2.11
N LYS A 262 -22.85 -0.93 2.49
CA LYS A 262 -22.75 -1.95 3.56
C LYS A 262 -22.19 -1.43 4.90
N LEU A 263 -22.25 -0.10 5.14
CA LEU A 263 -21.83 0.52 6.39
C LEU A 263 -22.93 0.38 7.45
N PRO A 264 -22.65 -0.18 8.64
CA PRO A 264 -23.66 -0.50 9.64
C PRO A 264 -24.00 0.72 10.51
N TYR A 265 -24.41 1.82 9.88
CA TYR A 265 -24.53 3.14 10.50
C TYR A 265 -25.95 3.71 10.52
N ASP A 266 -26.95 2.92 10.14
CA ASP A 266 -28.35 3.36 10.09
C ASP A 266 -28.84 3.88 11.45
N ASN A 267 -28.51 3.16 12.54
CA ASN A 267 -28.91 3.53 13.91
C ASN A 267 -28.23 4.83 14.36
N GLU A 268 -26.91 4.96 14.11
CA GLU A 268 -26.15 6.15 14.42
C GLU A 268 -26.68 7.37 13.67
N TYR A 269 -27.02 7.19 12.39
CA TYR A 269 -27.59 8.25 11.56
C TYR A 269 -28.94 8.72 12.09
N GLU A 270 -29.85 7.80 12.45
CA GLU A 270 -31.15 8.17 13.02
C GLU A 270 -31.03 8.99 14.31
N LEU A 271 -30.06 8.63 15.17
CA LEU A 271 -29.78 9.37 16.40
C LEU A 271 -29.16 10.74 16.11
N ALA A 272 -28.22 10.80 15.17
CA ALA A 272 -27.60 12.05 14.73
C ALA A 272 -28.63 13.01 14.12
N GLU A 273 -29.57 12.51 13.32
CA GLU A 273 -30.65 13.32 12.74
C GLU A 273 -31.59 13.89 13.82
N LYS A 274 -31.91 13.11 14.86
CA LYS A 274 -32.70 13.59 16.00
C LYS A 274 -31.96 14.70 16.76
N LEU A 275 -30.66 14.52 17.02
CA LEU A 275 -29.84 15.53 17.70
C LEU A 275 -29.74 16.82 16.87
N PHE A 276 -29.45 16.68 15.57
CA PHE A 276 -29.39 17.81 14.64
C PHE A 276 -30.69 18.61 14.61
N LYS A 277 -31.85 17.94 14.54
CA LYS A 277 -33.18 18.61 14.56
C LYS A 277 -33.52 19.27 15.91
N ASN A 278 -32.98 18.75 17.01
CA ASN A 278 -33.20 19.32 18.34
C ASN A 278 -32.32 20.55 18.59
N ASP A 279 -31.10 20.59 18.04
CA ASP A 279 -30.19 21.75 18.11
C ASP A 279 -30.61 22.90 17.18
N ALA A 280 -31.39 22.62 16.13
CA ALA A 280 -31.88 23.62 15.16
C ALA A 280 -33.20 24.31 15.58
N ARG A 281 -33.73 24.01 16.78
CA ARG A 281 -34.90 24.67 17.40
C ARG A 281 -34.45 25.69 18.42
#